data_AF-A0A528FLQ5-F1
#
_entry.id   AF-A0A528FLQ5-F1
#
_cell.length_a   1.000
_cell.length_b   1.000
_cell.length_c   1.000
_cell.angle_alpha   90.00
_cell.angle_beta   90.00
_cell.angle_gamma   90.00
#
_symmetry.space_group_name_H-M   'P 1'
#
loop_
_entity.id
_entity.type
_entity.pdbx_description
1 polymer ?
#
loop_
_entity_poly.entity_id
_entity_poly.type
_entity_poly.pdbx_seq_one_letter_code
_entity_poly.pdbx_strand_id
1 'polypeptide(L)'
;RLAPNKRDIGIVFQNYALFPHMNVLANVAYPLALRRTPSAEARQRALATLARVKLDGLAERNIAALSGGQRQRVALARAIVF
;
A
#
# COMPACT_ATOMS: atom_id res chain seq x y z
N ARG A 1 25.84 -2.12 10.70
CA ARG A 1 24.95 -2.35 9.53
C ARG A 1 23.50 -2.20 10.02
N LEU A 2 22.67 -1.32 9.45
CA LEU A 2 21.28 -1.17 9.89
C LEU A 2 20.46 -2.45 9.61
N ALA A 3 19.67 -2.87 10.60
CA ALA A 3 18.70 -3.95 10.46
C ALA A 3 17.68 -3.62 9.35
N PRO A 4 17.15 -4.61 8.59
CA PRO A 4 16.28 -4.35 7.43
C PRO A 4 15.09 -3.43 7.73
N ASN A 5 14.46 -3.60 8.91
CA ASN A 5 13.31 -2.80 9.37
C ASN A 5 13.66 -1.35 9.78
N LYS A 6 14.95 -1.03 9.91
CA LYS A 6 15.44 0.32 10.22
C LYS A 6 15.92 1.06 8.97
N ARG A 7 15.75 0.48 7.79
CA ARG A 7 16.10 1.10 6.50
C ARG A 7 14.86 1.77 5.94
N ASP A 8 15.01 3.01 5.51
CA ASP A 8 13.92 3.79 4.93
C ASP A 8 13.69 3.39 3.47
N ILE A 9 13.32 2.12 3.24
CA ILE A 9 13.15 1.52 1.91
C ILE A 9 11.84 0.75 1.82
N GLY A 10 11.21 0.81 0.64
CA GLY A 10 10.13 -0.09 0.26
C GLY A 10 10.62 -1.27 -0.55
N ILE A 11 9.98 -2.42 -0.35
CA ILE A 11 10.25 -3.63 -1.12
C ILE A 11 8.96 -4.09 -1.78
N VAL A 12 9.03 -4.44 -3.06
CA VAL A 12 7.95 -5.06 -3.82
C VAL A 12 8.35 -6.51 -4.13
N PHE A 13 7.50 -7.46 -3.76
CA PHE A 13 7.72 -8.88 -4.04
C PHE A 13 7.04 -9.30 -5.35
N GLN A 14 7.53 -10.35 -6.01
CA GLN A 14 6.91 -10.87 -7.24
C GLN A 14 5.51 -11.43 -7.03
N ASN A 15 5.21 -11.99 -5.84
CA ASN A 15 3.86 -12.38 -5.44
C ASN A 15 3.02 -11.19 -4.90
N TYR A 16 3.53 -9.95 -5.03
CA TYR A 16 2.97 -8.69 -4.53
C TYR A 16 2.90 -8.57 -3.00
N ALA A 17 2.96 -9.67 -2.27
CA ALA A 17 2.86 -9.78 -0.81
C ALA A 17 1.70 -8.94 -0.23
N LEU A 18 0.59 -8.82 -0.96
CA LEU A 18 -0.59 -8.08 -0.52
C LEU A 18 -1.30 -8.86 0.58
N PHE A 19 -1.85 -8.16 1.56
CA PHE A 19 -2.67 -8.77 2.61
C PHE A 19 -4.05 -9.10 2.02
N PRO A 20 -4.39 -10.39 1.84
CA PRO A 20 -5.58 -10.78 1.07
C PRO A 20 -6.90 -10.51 1.81
N HIS A 21 -6.83 -10.37 3.13
CA HIS A 21 -7.96 -10.06 4.01
C HIS A 21 -8.20 -8.55 4.18
N MET A 22 -7.34 -7.71 3.58
CA MET A 22 -7.46 -6.26 3.61
C MET A 22 -7.95 -5.73 2.26
N ASN A 23 -8.65 -4.60 2.26
CA ASN A 23 -8.96 -3.87 1.03
C ASN A 23 -7.73 -3.12 0.49
N VAL A 24 -7.87 -2.50 -0.67
CA VAL A 24 -6.79 -1.73 -1.33
C VAL A 24 -6.25 -0.63 -0.43
N LEU A 25 -7.13 0.17 0.18
CA LEU A 25 -6.73 1.28 1.04
C LEU A 25 -5.95 0.80 2.26
N ALA A 26 -6.44 -0.24 2.95
CA ALA A 26 -5.77 -0.82 4.11
C ALA A 26 -4.40 -1.39 3.74
N ASN A 27 -4.27 -2.04 2.58
CA ASN A 27 -2.98 -2.51 2.07
C ASN A 27 -1.99 -1.35 1.91
N VAL A 28 -2.39 -0.25 1.27
CA VAL A 28 -1.51 0.90 1.02
C VAL A 28 -1.24 1.70 2.29
N ALA A 29 -2.20 1.83 3.22
CA ALA A 29 -2.01 2.56 4.48
C ALA A 29 -1.20 1.79 5.54
N TYR A 30 -1.10 0.47 5.43
CA TYR A 30 -0.46 -0.38 6.43
C TYR A 30 0.97 0.04 6.84
N PRO A 31 1.89 0.40 5.91
CA PRO A 31 3.23 0.85 6.29
C PRO A 31 3.24 2.14 7.11
N LEU A 32 2.28 3.06 6.87
CA LEU A 32 2.13 4.30 7.65
C LEU A 32 1.64 4.00 9.06
N ALA A 33 0.71 3.06 9.21
CA ALA A 33 0.24 2.60 10.51
C ALA A 33 1.39 1.98 11.33
N LEU A 34 2.28 1.20 10.70
CA LEU A 34 3.49 0.67 11.36
C LEU A 34 4.45 1.78 11.82
N ARG A 35 4.48 2.91 11.13
CA ARG A 35 5.24 4.12 11.50
C ARG A 35 4.53 5.01 12.52
N ARG A 36 3.37 4.58 13.04
CA ARG A 36 2.53 5.34 13.98
C ARG A 36 2.05 6.68 13.41
N THR A 37 1.92 6.80 12.09
CA THR A 37 1.27 7.96 11.47
C THR A 37 -0.20 8.03 11.92
N PRO A 38 -0.73 9.20 12.29
CA PRO A 38 -2.14 9.37 12.64
C PRO A 38 -3.07 8.80 11.56
N SER A 39 -4.15 8.11 11.99
CA SER A 39 -5.05 7.38 11.08
C SER A 39 -5.61 8.24 9.94
N ALA A 40 -6.03 9.48 10.25
CA ALA A 40 -6.53 10.43 9.24
C ALA A 40 -5.46 10.78 8.20
N GLU A 41 -4.24 11.04 8.65
CA GLU A 41 -3.10 11.36 7.76
C GLU A 41 -2.70 10.14 6.93
N ALA A 42 -2.67 8.94 7.53
CA ALA A 42 -2.38 7.71 6.82
C ALA A 42 -3.41 7.43 5.71
N ARG A 43 -4.69 7.64 5.99
CA ARG A 43 -5.77 7.53 5.01
C ARG A 43 -5.58 8.54 3.86
N GLN A 44 -5.30 9.81 4.17
CA GLN A 44 -5.09 10.83 3.15
C GLN A 44 -3.88 10.53 2.25
N ARG A 45 -2.73 10.19 2.83
CA ARG A 45 -1.51 9.82 2.08
C ARG A 45 -1.71 8.58 1.20
N ALA A 46 -2.42 7.57 1.71
CA ALA A 46 -2.74 6.36 0.96
C ALA A 46 -3.67 6.67 -0.23
N LEU A 47 -4.73 7.46 -0.03
CA LEU A 47 -5.63 7.88 -1.10
C LEU A 47 -4.90 8.70 -2.18
N ALA A 48 -4.05 9.64 -1.77
CA ALA A 48 -3.24 10.43 -2.71
C ALA A 48 -2.29 9.54 -3.52
N THR A 49 -1.70 8.52 -2.89
CA THR A 49 -0.83 7.56 -3.56
C THR A 49 -1.60 6.66 -4.53
N LEU A 50 -2.81 6.23 -4.17
CA LEU A 50 -3.67 5.45 -5.07
C LEU A 50 -4.03 6.21 -6.35
N ALA A 51 -4.29 7.52 -6.25
CA ALA A 51 -4.52 8.37 -7.41
C ALA A 51 -3.28 8.42 -8.33
N ARG A 52 -2.07 8.52 -7.78
CA ARG A 52 -0.82 8.52 -8.57
C ARG A 52 -0.62 7.23 -9.39
N VAL A 53 -1.10 6.10 -8.88
CA VAL A 53 -1.00 4.80 -9.57
C VAL A 53 -2.25 4.44 -10.36
N LYS A 54 -3.15 5.39 -10.63
CA LYS A 54 -4.40 5.19 -11.39
C LYS A 54 -5.26 4.06 -10.81
N LEU A 55 -5.42 4.10 -9.48
CA LEU A 55 -6.32 3.22 -8.71
C LEU A 55 -7.29 4.03 -7.84
N ASP A 56 -7.50 5.30 -8.18
CA ASP A 56 -8.61 6.09 -7.66
C ASP A 56 -9.95 5.35 -7.85
N GLY A 57 -10.85 5.49 -6.87
CA GLY A 57 -12.12 4.75 -6.84
C GLY A 57 -12.04 3.26 -6.46
N LEU A 58 -10.84 2.66 -6.38
CA LEU A 58 -10.68 1.26 -6.00
C LEU A 58 -10.30 1.05 -4.52
N ALA A 59 -10.27 2.12 -3.72
CA ALA A 59 -9.82 2.12 -2.33
C ALA A 59 -10.51 1.05 -1.45
N GLU A 60 -11.82 0.86 -1.62
CA GLU A 60 -12.60 -0.07 -0.81
C GLU A 60 -12.70 -1.48 -1.42
N ARG A 61 -12.11 -1.73 -2.60
CA ARG A 61 -12.13 -3.06 -3.24
C ARG A 61 -11.24 -4.04 -2.48
N ASN A 62 -11.70 -5.29 -2.39
CA ASN A 62 -10.88 -6.40 -1.92
C ASN A 62 -9.79 -6.76 -2.94
N ILE A 63 -8.61 -7.15 -2.48
CA ILE A 63 -7.47 -7.52 -3.34
C ILE A 63 -7.81 -8.68 -4.29
N ALA A 64 -8.64 -9.64 -3.83
CA ALA A 64 -9.09 -10.76 -4.64
C ALA A 64 -9.92 -10.35 -5.87
N ALA A 65 -10.57 -9.18 -5.82
CA ALA A 65 -11.41 -8.66 -6.90
C ALA A 65 -10.64 -7.83 -7.94
N LEU A 66 -9.31 -7.73 -7.80
CA LEU A 66 -8.45 -6.95 -8.70
C LEU A 66 -7.85 -7.83 -9.81
N SER A 67 -7.58 -7.22 -10.96
CA SER A 67 -6.72 -7.83 -11.98
C SER A 67 -5.27 -7.93 -11.52
N GLY A 68 -4.45 -8.75 -12.19
CA GLY A 68 -3.02 -8.87 -11.89
C GLY A 68 -2.28 -7.53 -11.95
N GLY A 69 -2.53 -6.75 -13.01
CA GLY A 69 -1.93 -5.42 -13.17
C GLY A 69 -2.39 -4.42 -12.09
N GLN A 70 -3.65 -4.49 -11.65
CA GLN A 70 -4.13 -3.69 -10.52
C GLN A 70 -3.41 -4.09 -9.22
N ARG A 71 -3.27 -5.40 -8.93
CA ARG A 71 -2.52 -5.87 -7.75
C ARG A 71 -1.07 -5.40 -7.75
N GLN A 72 -0.40 -5.43 -8.89
CA GLN A 72 0.96 -4.91 -9.02
C GLN A 72 1.04 -3.42 -8.68
N ARG A 73 0.07 -2.61 -9.15
CA ARG A 73 0.01 -1.18 -8.83
C ARG A 73 -0.32 -0.90 -7.36
N VAL A 74 -1.11 -1.75 -6.69
CA VAL A 74 -1.31 -1.67 -5.23
C VAL A 74 -0.01 -1.95 -4.49
N ALA A 75 0.76 -2.97 -4.90
CA ALA A 75 2.04 -3.28 -4.28
C ALA A 75 3.06 -2.13 -4.48
N LEU A 76 3.07 -1.52 -5.66
CA LEU A 76 3.86 -0.32 -5.94
C LEU A 76 3.43 0.84 -5.05
N ALA A 77 2.13 1.13 -4.95
CA ALA A 77 1.59 2.18 -4.07
C ALA A 77 2.06 1.99 -2.63
N ARG A 78 1.96 0.77 -2.09
CA ARG A 78 2.41 0.43 -0.74
C ARG A 78 3.93 0.63 -0.56
N ALA A 79 4.71 0.53 -1.63
CA ALA A 79 6.16 0.74 -1.62
C ALA A 79 6.61 2.18 -1.91
N ILE A 80 5.69 3.12 -2.16
CA ILE A 80 6.05 4.54 -2.40
C ILE A 80 5.37 5.51 -1.42
N VAL A 81 4.45 5.01 -0.59
CA VAL A 81 3.63 5.82 0.33
C VAL A 81 4.41 6.33 1.56
N PHE A 82 5.66 5.91 1.76
CA PHE A 82 6.47 6.28 2.94
C PHE A 82 6.73 7.79 3.04
#